data_AF-A0A957YAH1-F1
#
_entry.id   AF-A0A957YAH1-F1
#
_cell.length_a   1.000
_cell.length_b   1.000
_cell.length_c   1.000
_cell.angle_alpha   90.00
_cell.angle_beta   90.00
_cell.angle_gamma   90.00
#
_symmetry.space_group_name_H-M   'P 1'
#
loop_
_entity.id
_entity.type
_entity.pdbx_description
1 polymer ?
#
loop_
_entity_poly.entity_id
_entity_poly.type
_entity_poly.pdbx_seq_one_letter_code
_entity_poly.pdbx_strand_id
1 'polypeptide(L)'
;MAQTLLRKRIILLLFTITLLSLLLVSPTFAQEPLDDLFTIDWEELKTDNFIIVYADSVTGVPDCVCGVDEAEFYAGFIDDVYDELVNIFGTELETPINLRLFPTEQSYYEVNPIAQRIPGVVAHALNNREEIAIALTRTQALSEEDIINNMRHELTHFFASLLSDGKLTAGFQEGIAQYVESPTDRTSYDPALLEEAYKQQRLLSWAQLDSSAEVFRDPQVAYPQALSIASFLIDRYGFPTFIDFIAANASEPGYRSALEATYGKSADQLEAEWLAYLPEYFAGRWQINSIYAYDLTRVTQLVDNGAFTDAQTELAEITELLRTTDQLDKLAEAEQLLAQAQQGVNANTLADESRQALLANDYTQTVEKGHAAISGYEGIKYHDRIEEVQAYMERAELGQSALVQLDQGQNLLNRFRFFEADKELSEATVLLQSLGNNAAAEQGKTLLTTSSRRKSWLAYGLLALGAIIILFSVVRRFFSRYRTHPLEMEYTA
;
A
#
# COMPACT_ATOMS: atom_id res chain seq x y z
N MET A 1 37.52 -85.93 -60.43
CA MET A 1 36.55 -85.16 -59.61
C MET A 1 36.94 -84.99 -58.14
N ALA A 2 37.89 -85.76 -57.57
CA ALA A 2 38.28 -85.63 -56.17
C ALA A 2 39.24 -84.45 -55.86
N GLN A 3 40.10 -84.04 -56.80
CA GLN A 3 41.06 -82.94 -56.58
C GLN A 3 40.43 -81.54 -56.57
N THR A 4 39.28 -81.36 -57.23
CA THR A 4 38.57 -80.08 -57.28
C THR A 4 37.78 -79.78 -56.00
N LEU A 5 37.38 -80.81 -55.26
CA LEU A 5 36.71 -80.68 -53.96
C LEU A 5 37.69 -80.33 -52.83
N LEU A 6 38.92 -80.83 -52.89
CA LEU A 6 39.97 -80.52 -51.91
C LEU A 6 40.43 -79.05 -52.00
N ARG A 7 40.56 -78.52 -53.22
CA ARG A 7 40.91 -77.11 -53.46
C ARG A 7 39.83 -76.13 -52.95
N LYS A 8 38.54 -76.47 -53.13
CA LYS A 8 37.43 -75.66 -52.60
C LYS A 8 37.36 -75.68 -51.07
N ARG A 9 37.68 -76.80 -50.42
CA ARG A 9 37.73 -76.89 -48.96
C ARG A 9 38.91 -76.14 -48.35
N ILE A 10 40.07 -76.13 -49.00
CA ILE A 10 41.26 -75.37 -48.55
C ILE A 10 41.03 -73.86 -48.70
N ILE A 11 40.38 -73.41 -49.79
CA ILE A 11 40.05 -71.99 -49.99
C ILE A 11 38.97 -71.53 -48.99
N LEU A 12 37.98 -72.37 -48.68
CA LEU A 12 36.96 -72.06 -47.66
C LEU A 12 37.56 -72.03 -46.23
N LEU A 13 38.54 -72.90 -45.94
CA LEU A 13 39.26 -72.93 -44.66
C LEU A 13 40.18 -71.70 -44.48
N LEU A 14 40.85 -71.26 -45.56
CA LEU A 14 41.64 -70.02 -45.56
C LEU A 14 40.76 -68.78 -45.42
N PHE A 15 39.58 -68.75 -46.05
CA PHE A 15 38.64 -67.63 -45.90
C PHE A 15 38.02 -67.57 -44.49
N THR A 16 37.76 -68.72 -43.85
CA THR A 16 37.27 -68.75 -42.46
C THR A 16 38.34 -68.42 -41.44
N ILE A 17 39.61 -68.79 -41.65
CA ILE A 17 40.72 -68.36 -40.78
C ILE A 17 40.99 -66.86 -40.92
N THR A 18 40.85 -66.29 -42.13
CA THR A 18 41.05 -64.84 -42.35
C THR A 18 39.89 -64.00 -41.77
N LEU A 19 38.65 -64.52 -41.82
CA LEU A 19 37.48 -63.89 -41.21
C LEU A 19 37.47 -64.02 -39.67
N LEU A 20 38.05 -65.09 -39.12
CA LEU A 20 38.21 -65.28 -37.67
C LEU A 20 39.36 -64.42 -37.10
N SER A 21 40.41 -64.12 -37.89
CA SER A 21 41.46 -63.15 -37.52
C SER A 21 41.01 -61.68 -37.60
N LEU A 22 39.88 -61.40 -38.28
CA LEU A 22 39.22 -60.08 -38.27
C LEU A 22 38.18 -59.94 -37.13
N LEU A 23 37.90 -61.03 -36.40
CA LEU A 23 37.06 -61.07 -35.19
C LEU A 23 37.87 -61.28 -33.90
N LEU A 24 39.19 -61.41 -34.00
CA LEU A 24 40.08 -61.21 -32.87
C LEU A 24 40.19 -59.70 -32.64
N VAL A 25 39.33 -59.22 -31.75
CA VAL A 25 39.51 -58.03 -30.95
C VAL A 25 41.01 -57.87 -30.70
N SER A 26 41.61 -56.85 -31.31
CA SER A 26 42.93 -56.39 -30.91
C SER A 26 42.89 -56.28 -29.38
N PRO A 27 43.93 -56.68 -28.63
CA PRO A 27 44.07 -56.08 -27.31
C PRO A 27 44.12 -54.59 -27.61
N THR A 28 42.98 -53.92 -27.37
CA THR A 28 42.93 -52.50 -27.15
C THR A 28 44.18 -52.23 -26.35
N PHE A 29 45.06 -51.41 -26.91
CA PHE A 29 45.94 -50.63 -26.06
C PHE A 29 45.03 -50.19 -24.92
N ALA A 30 45.32 -50.67 -23.72
CA ALA A 30 44.85 -50.03 -22.53
C ALA A 30 45.47 -48.63 -22.63
N GLN A 31 44.75 -47.71 -23.30
CA GLN A 31 44.61 -46.39 -22.75
C GLN A 31 44.20 -46.67 -21.32
N GLU A 32 45.10 -46.37 -20.39
CA GLU A 32 44.68 -46.05 -19.04
C GLU A 32 43.41 -45.19 -19.15
N PRO A 33 42.39 -45.45 -18.32
CA PRO A 33 41.19 -44.64 -18.34
C PRO A 33 41.64 -43.17 -18.17
N LEU A 34 41.45 -42.39 -19.24
CA LEU A 34 41.63 -40.94 -19.24
C LEU A 34 40.57 -40.24 -18.36
N ASP A 35 39.70 -41.01 -17.69
CA ASP A 35 38.73 -40.56 -16.69
C ASP A 35 39.37 -40.16 -15.35
N ASP A 36 40.66 -40.46 -15.11
CA ASP A 36 41.35 -40.13 -13.84
C ASP A 36 42.01 -38.73 -13.84
N LEU A 37 41.81 -37.90 -14.88
CA LEU A 37 42.43 -36.56 -14.95
C LEU A 37 41.58 -35.43 -14.36
N PHE A 38 40.29 -35.66 -14.11
CA PHE A 38 39.37 -34.66 -13.58
C PHE A 38 38.43 -35.28 -12.55
N THR A 39 38.74 -35.07 -11.27
CA THR A 39 37.89 -35.50 -10.15
C THR A 39 37.55 -34.30 -9.29
N ILE A 40 36.27 -34.12 -9.00
CA ILE A 40 35.76 -33.09 -8.07
C ILE A 40 35.49 -33.78 -6.74
N ASP A 41 36.11 -33.27 -5.68
CA ASP A 41 35.85 -33.71 -4.31
C ASP A 41 34.70 -32.90 -3.72
N TRP A 42 33.51 -33.49 -3.65
CA TRP A 42 32.29 -32.81 -3.23
C TRP A 42 32.08 -32.94 -1.73
N GLU A 43 31.82 -31.82 -1.08
CA GLU A 43 31.49 -31.72 0.34
C GLU A 43 30.16 -30.99 0.54
N GLU A 44 29.58 -31.12 1.72
CA GLU A 44 28.31 -30.49 2.10
C GLU A 44 28.49 -29.55 3.30
N LEU A 45 27.92 -28.36 3.20
CA LEU A 45 27.73 -27.42 4.30
C LEU A 45 26.22 -27.22 4.50
N LYS A 46 25.73 -27.35 5.74
CA LYS A 46 24.30 -27.21 6.05
C LYS A 46 24.03 -25.90 6.77
N THR A 47 22.93 -25.26 6.39
CA THR A 47 22.38 -24.08 7.05
C THR A 47 20.96 -24.40 7.54
N ASP A 48 20.18 -23.40 7.96
CA ASP A 48 18.83 -23.63 8.47
C ASP A 48 17.89 -24.10 7.35
N ASN A 49 17.96 -23.50 6.16
CA ASN A 49 17.09 -23.83 5.02
C ASN A 49 17.81 -24.51 3.85
N PHE A 50 19.14 -24.63 3.86
CA PHE A 50 19.91 -25.12 2.71
C PHE A 50 20.89 -26.27 3.01
N ILE A 51 21.12 -27.09 1.99
CA ILE A 51 22.33 -27.92 1.86
C ILE A 51 23.17 -27.34 0.72
N ILE A 52 24.31 -26.75 1.07
CA ILE A 52 25.28 -26.19 0.12
C ILE A 52 26.28 -27.29 -0.26
N VAL A 53 26.21 -27.75 -1.50
CA VAL A 53 27.12 -28.75 -2.06
C VAL A 53 28.22 -28.04 -2.84
N TYR A 54 29.47 -28.15 -2.39
CA TYR A 54 30.62 -27.44 -2.95
C TYR A 54 31.77 -28.38 -3.24
N ALA A 55 32.70 -27.94 -4.09
CA ALA A 55 33.93 -28.68 -4.35
C ALA A 55 35.03 -28.23 -3.38
N ASP A 56 35.51 -29.11 -2.50
CA ASP A 56 36.66 -28.80 -1.64
C ASP A 56 37.95 -28.69 -2.46
N SER A 57 38.10 -29.58 -3.45
CA SER A 57 39.20 -29.52 -4.40
C SER A 57 38.82 -30.10 -5.76
N VAL A 58 39.55 -29.67 -6.81
CA VAL A 58 39.43 -30.22 -8.16
C VAL A 58 40.80 -30.69 -8.62
N THR A 59 40.94 -31.97 -8.93
CA THR A 59 42.19 -32.52 -9.46
C THR A 59 42.33 -32.19 -10.94
N GLY A 60 43.53 -31.78 -11.37
CA GLY A 60 43.85 -31.53 -12.78
C GLY A 60 43.42 -30.16 -13.32
N VAL A 61 42.80 -29.30 -12.50
CA VAL A 61 42.38 -27.94 -12.88
C VAL A 61 43.00 -26.91 -11.93
N PRO A 62 44.04 -26.17 -12.36
CA PRO A 62 44.73 -25.21 -11.50
C PRO A 62 43.92 -23.94 -11.19
N ASP A 63 42.87 -23.67 -11.96
CA ASP A 63 42.06 -22.44 -11.85
C ASP A 63 40.62 -22.71 -11.36
N CYS A 64 40.42 -23.70 -10.47
CA CYS A 64 39.10 -23.90 -9.86
C CYS A 64 38.75 -22.79 -8.87
N VAL A 65 37.46 -22.43 -8.82
CA VAL A 65 36.89 -21.66 -7.71
C VAL A 65 36.23 -22.68 -6.78
N CYS A 66 36.88 -22.99 -5.67
CA CYS A 66 36.66 -24.20 -4.89
C CYS A 66 37.14 -23.95 -3.44
N GLY A 67 36.69 -24.80 -2.51
CA GLY A 67 37.03 -24.72 -1.09
C GLY A 67 35.85 -24.30 -0.22
N VAL A 68 35.99 -24.54 1.09
CA VAL A 68 34.97 -24.25 2.10
C VAL A 68 34.64 -22.76 2.22
N ASP A 69 35.61 -21.88 1.97
CA ASP A 69 35.42 -20.41 2.03
C ASP A 69 34.32 -19.94 1.06
N GLU A 70 34.20 -20.57 -0.12
CA GLU A 70 33.12 -20.26 -1.07
C GLU A 70 31.77 -20.69 -0.50
N ALA A 71 31.68 -21.87 0.11
CA ALA A 71 30.44 -22.33 0.73
C ALA A 71 30.04 -21.47 1.94
N GLU A 72 31.00 -21.06 2.77
CA GLU A 72 30.77 -20.18 3.92
C GLU A 72 30.31 -18.79 3.48
N PHE A 73 30.80 -18.28 2.35
CA PHE A 73 30.31 -17.02 1.78
C PHE A 73 28.81 -17.08 1.46
N TYR A 74 28.33 -18.12 0.77
CA TYR A 74 26.88 -18.30 0.51
C TYR A 74 26.09 -18.55 1.80
N ALA A 75 26.62 -19.38 2.70
CA ALA A 75 25.99 -19.64 3.99
C ALA A 75 25.79 -18.38 4.83
N GLY A 76 26.63 -17.35 4.63
CA GLY A 76 26.58 -16.09 5.36
C GLY A 76 25.35 -15.22 5.05
N PHE A 77 24.63 -15.45 3.96
CA PHE A 77 23.48 -14.62 3.57
C PHE A 77 22.27 -15.40 3.03
N ILE A 78 22.41 -16.66 2.63
CA ILE A 78 21.36 -17.35 1.86
C ILE A 78 20.07 -17.59 2.65
N ASP A 79 20.16 -17.84 3.97
CA ASP A 79 18.98 -17.98 4.82
C ASP A 79 18.24 -16.64 4.99
N ASP A 80 18.96 -15.52 5.10
CA ASP A 80 18.35 -14.19 5.18
C ASP A 80 17.58 -13.85 3.88
N VAL A 81 18.15 -14.20 2.72
CA VAL A 81 17.47 -14.05 1.42
C VAL A 81 16.22 -14.94 1.34
N TYR A 82 16.29 -16.17 1.87
CA TYR A 82 15.13 -17.04 1.93
C TYR A 82 14.02 -16.42 2.80
N ASP A 83 14.36 -15.95 4.01
CA ASP A 83 13.42 -15.31 4.92
C ASP A 83 12.82 -14.02 4.32
N GLU A 84 13.63 -13.22 3.61
CA GLU A 84 13.17 -12.07 2.83
C GLU A 84 12.06 -12.48 1.83
N LEU A 85 12.31 -13.53 1.05
CA LEU A 85 11.36 -14.01 0.05
C LEU A 85 10.12 -14.69 0.67
N VAL A 86 10.25 -15.39 1.80
CA VAL A 86 9.10 -15.90 2.56
C VAL A 86 8.18 -14.76 2.98
N ASN A 87 8.75 -13.64 3.44
CA ASN A 87 7.97 -12.45 3.79
C ASN A 87 7.32 -11.78 2.57
N ILE A 88 8.03 -11.71 1.44
CA ILE A 88 7.52 -11.12 0.18
C ILE A 88 6.36 -11.95 -0.41
N PHE A 89 6.51 -13.28 -0.45
CA PHE A 89 5.54 -14.18 -1.08
C PHE A 89 4.47 -14.71 -0.10
N GLY A 90 4.67 -14.54 1.20
CA GLY A 90 3.74 -14.99 2.25
C GLY A 90 3.55 -16.50 2.31
N THR A 91 4.55 -17.28 1.85
CA THR A 91 4.53 -18.74 1.83
C THR A 91 5.94 -19.31 2.05
N GLU A 92 6.04 -20.58 2.40
CA GLU A 92 7.31 -21.28 2.66
C GLU A 92 7.55 -22.36 1.60
N LEU A 93 8.81 -22.62 1.25
CA LEU A 93 9.20 -23.75 0.40
C LEU A 93 9.47 -24.99 1.26
N GLU A 94 9.51 -26.16 0.62
CA GLU A 94 10.02 -27.37 1.28
C GLU A 94 11.54 -27.23 1.44
N THR A 95 12.03 -27.42 2.67
CA THR A 95 13.45 -27.33 3.03
C THR A 95 13.97 -28.69 3.53
N PRO A 96 15.27 -28.99 3.36
CA PRO A 96 16.31 -28.10 2.83
C PRO A 96 16.36 -28.05 1.29
N ILE A 97 16.66 -26.87 0.76
CA ILE A 97 16.91 -26.64 -0.68
C ILE A 97 18.38 -26.92 -0.98
N ASN A 98 18.67 -27.57 -2.11
CA ASN A 98 20.06 -27.83 -2.51
C ASN A 98 20.64 -26.62 -3.25
N LEU A 99 21.80 -26.12 -2.80
CA LEU A 99 22.59 -25.12 -3.51
C LEU A 99 23.90 -25.75 -3.95
N ARG A 100 24.09 -25.96 -5.25
CA ARG A 100 25.29 -26.60 -5.79
C ARG A 100 26.22 -25.58 -6.44
N LEU A 101 27.43 -25.48 -5.90
CA LEU A 101 28.46 -24.57 -6.35
C LEU A 101 29.42 -25.28 -7.32
N PHE A 102 29.31 -24.99 -8.61
CA PHE A 102 30.14 -25.61 -9.63
C PHE A 102 31.48 -24.88 -9.76
N PRO A 103 32.60 -25.58 -9.54
CA PRO A 103 33.92 -24.95 -9.45
C PRO A 103 34.53 -24.55 -10.80
N THR A 104 33.92 -24.98 -11.91
CA THR A 104 34.41 -24.73 -13.27
C THR A 104 33.23 -24.52 -14.23
N GLU A 105 33.47 -23.75 -15.31
CA GLU A 105 32.51 -23.63 -16.41
C GLU A 105 32.11 -24.99 -17.00
N GLN A 106 33.08 -25.90 -17.15
CA GLN A 106 32.84 -27.20 -17.76
C GLN A 106 31.86 -28.04 -16.94
N SER A 107 32.07 -28.15 -15.63
CA SER A 107 31.17 -28.91 -14.75
C SER A 107 29.78 -28.27 -14.66
N TYR A 108 29.68 -26.94 -14.73
CA TYR A 108 28.39 -26.24 -14.81
C TYR A 108 27.65 -26.53 -16.13
N TYR A 109 28.35 -26.53 -17.27
CA TYR A 109 27.73 -26.79 -18.56
C TYR A 109 27.18 -28.21 -18.73
N GLU A 110 27.73 -29.18 -18.00
CA GLU A 110 27.23 -30.55 -18.00
C GLU A 110 25.80 -30.64 -17.45
N VAL A 111 25.45 -29.78 -16.50
CA VAL A 111 24.10 -29.70 -15.93
C VAL A 111 23.23 -28.62 -16.56
N ASN A 112 23.83 -27.57 -17.12
CA ASN A 112 23.15 -26.52 -17.87
C ASN A 112 23.77 -26.29 -19.27
N PRO A 113 23.47 -27.15 -20.26
CA PRO A 113 24.02 -27.01 -21.61
C PRO A 113 23.60 -25.72 -22.34
N ILE A 114 22.49 -25.09 -21.92
CA ILE A 114 21.99 -23.84 -22.52
C ILE A 114 22.91 -22.66 -22.17
N ALA A 115 23.51 -22.66 -20.99
CA ALA A 115 24.46 -21.63 -20.55
C ALA A 115 25.74 -21.52 -21.40
N GLN A 116 26.03 -22.51 -22.25
CA GLN A 116 27.09 -22.41 -23.26
C GLN A 116 26.76 -21.41 -24.37
N ARG A 117 25.46 -21.16 -24.62
CA ARG A 117 24.97 -20.36 -25.75
C ARG A 117 24.40 -19.01 -25.33
N ILE A 118 24.03 -18.87 -24.06
CA ILE A 118 23.51 -17.63 -23.48
C ILE A 118 24.59 -17.07 -22.55
N PRO A 119 25.33 -16.03 -22.98
CA PRO A 119 26.28 -15.35 -22.11
C PRO A 119 25.56 -14.73 -20.91
N GLY A 120 26.16 -14.81 -19.72
CA GLY A 120 25.64 -14.13 -18.52
C GLY A 120 24.74 -14.95 -17.60
N VAL A 121 24.42 -16.21 -17.95
CA VAL A 121 23.74 -17.13 -17.02
C VAL A 121 24.71 -17.52 -15.90
N VAL A 122 24.51 -17.01 -14.69
CA VAL A 122 25.40 -17.25 -13.53
C VAL A 122 24.84 -18.34 -12.63
N ALA A 123 23.51 -18.40 -12.52
CA ALA A 123 22.78 -19.34 -11.70
C ALA A 123 21.66 -19.99 -12.53
N HIS A 124 21.11 -21.09 -12.03
CA HIS A 124 19.92 -21.72 -12.62
C HIS A 124 19.16 -22.58 -11.60
N ALA A 125 17.88 -22.30 -11.43
CA ALA A 125 16.93 -23.09 -10.65
C ALA A 125 16.46 -24.32 -11.44
N LEU A 126 16.67 -25.51 -10.85
CA LEU A 126 16.20 -26.79 -11.36
C LEU A 126 14.98 -27.23 -10.54
N ASN A 127 13.81 -26.68 -10.85
CA ASN A 127 12.56 -26.90 -10.08
C ASN A 127 12.16 -28.38 -9.92
N ASN A 128 12.59 -29.25 -10.84
CA ASN A 128 12.33 -30.70 -10.78
C ASN A 128 13.25 -31.46 -9.81
N ARG A 129 14.28 -30.80 -9.28
CA ARG A 129 15.30 -31.36 -8.39
C ARG A 129 15.48 -30.54 -7.12
N GLU A 130 14.74 -29.45 -6.96
CA GLU A 130 14.87 -28.51 -5.83
C GLU A 130 16.33 -28.12 -5.61
N GLU A 131 17.03 -27.82 -6.72
CA GLU A 131 18.45 -27.52 -6.74
C GLU A 131 18.70 -26.19 -7.46
N ILE A 132 19.50 -25.31 -6.87
CA ILE A 132 20.04 -24.12 -7.51
C ILE A 132 21.48 -24.42 -7.89
N ALA A 133 21.82 -24.29 -9.17
CA ALA A 133 23.17 -24.51 -9.68
C ALA A 133 23.87 -23.16 -9.92
N ILE A 134 25.05 -22.95 -9.31
CA ILE A 134 25.84 -21.73 -9.44
C ILE A 134 27.14 -21.99 -10.20
N ALA A 135 27.44 -21.18 -11.21
CA ALA A 135 28.74 -21.19 -11.88
C ALA A 135 29.73 -20.25 -11.16
N LEU A 136 30.50 -20.77 -10.21
CA LEU A 136 31.40 -19.95 -9.36
C LEU A 136 32.43 -19.15 -10.17
N THR A 137 32.87 -19.67 -11.32
CA THR A 137 33.79 -18.94 -12.22
C THR A 137 33.19 -17.63 -12.75
N ARG A 138 31.86 -17.52 -12.83
CA ARG A 138 31.15 -16.33 -13.31
C ARG A 138 30.84 -15.32 -12.21
N THR A 139 30.93 -15.71 -10.93
CA THR A 139 30.65 -14.84 -9.79
C THR A 139 31.86 -14.00 -9.40
N GLN A 140 33.08 -14.42 -9.74
CA GLN A 140 34.34 -13.75 -9.36
C GLN A 140 34.45 -12.29 -9.81
N ALA A 141 33.70 -11.88 -10.85
CA ALA A 141 33.70 -10.51 -11.37
C ALA A 141 32.46 -9.71 -10.93
N LEU A 142 31.56 -10.31 -10.16
CA LEU A 142 30.33 -9.68 -9.70
C LEU A 142 30.55 -8.96 -8.37
N SER A 143 29.75 -7.94 -8.12
CA SER A 143 29.63 -7.38 -6.78
C SER A 143 28.92 -8.38 -5.85
N GLU A 144 29.10 -8.22 -4.54
CA GLU A 144 28.39 -9.02 -3.55
C GLU A 144 26.86 -8.93 -3.73
N GLU A 145 26.34 -7.73 -3.95
CA GLU A 145 24.91 -7.51 -4.21
C GLU A 145 24.41 -8.22 -5.48
N ASP A 146 25.22 -8.23 -6.56
CA ASP A 146 24.85 -8.97 -7.78
C ASP A 146 24.81 -10.50 -7.54
N ILE A 147 25.63 -11.02 -6.60
CA ILE A 147 25.58 -12.44 -6.22
C ILE A 147 24.32 -12.72 -5.39
N ILE A 148 24.00 -11.86 -4.42
CA ILE A 148 22.77 -11.93 -3.62
C ILE A 148 21.53 -11.84 -4.54
N ASN A 149 21.54 -10.94 -5.53
CA ASN A 149 20.46 -10.82 -6.50
C ASN A 149 20.28 -12.08 -7.35
N ASN A 150 21.35 -12.77 -7.76
CA ASN A 150 21.20 -14.06 -8.42
C ASN A 150 20.46 -15.05 -7.51
N MET A 151 20.73 -15.04 -6.20
CA MET A 151 20.01 -15.90 -5.27
C MET A 151 18.53 -15.49 -5.10
N ARG A 152 18.23 -14.19 -5.02
CA ARG A 152 16.84 -13.69 -5.02
C ARG A 152 16.08 -14.12 -6.26
N HIS A 153 16.71 -13.98 -7.42
CA HIS A 153 16.17 -14.36 -8.72
C HIS A 153 15.84 -15.85 -8.78
N GLU A 154 16.81 -16.73 -8.49
CA GLU A 154 16.61 -18.17 -8.60
C GLU A 154 15.62 -18.71 -7.57
N LEU A 155 15.66 -18.23 -6.32
CA LEU A 155 14.68 -18.64 -5.31
C LEU A 155 13.27 -18.18 -5.67
N THR A 156 13.12 -17.01 -6.28
CA THR A 156 11.82 -16.51 -6.74
C THR A 156 11.17 -17.46 -7.74
N HIS A 157 11.93 -18.13 -8.61
CA HIS A 157 11.36 -19.15 -9.48
C HIS A 157 10.73 -20.32 -8.73
N PHE A 158 11.26 -20.72 -7.57
CA PHE A 158 10.65 -21.74 -6.74
C PHE A 158 9.34 -21.24 -6.10
N PHE A 159 9.34 -20.05 -5.50
CA PHE A 159 8.12 -19.46 -4.91
C PHE A 159 7.02 -19.27 -5.95
N ALA A 160 7.36 -18.68 -7.10
CA ALA A 160 6.42 -18.48 -8.20
C ALA A 160 5.90 -19.82 -8.75
N SER A 161 6.75 -20.85 -8.84
CA SER A 161 6.33 -22.18 -9.25
C SER A 161 5.40 -22.84 -8.23
N LEU A 162 5.68 -22.72 -6.92
CA LEU A 162 4.82 -23.24 -5.86
C LEU A 162 3.44 -22.57 -5.92
N LEU A 163 3.39 -21.24 -5.92
CA LEU A 163 2.14 -20.47 -5.94
C LEU A 163 1.31 -20.75 -7.19
N SER A 164 1.95 -20.94 -8.34
CA SER A 164 1.26 -21.14 -9.61
C SER A 164 1.03 -22.61 -9.99
N ASP A 165 1.38 -23.58 -9.14
CA ASP A 165 1.39 -25.01 -9.49
C ASP A 165 2.19 -25.29 -10.79
N GLY A 166 3.30 -24.56 -10.96
CA GLY A 166 4.18 -24.62 -12.13
C GLY A 166 3.59 -24.08 -13.43
N LYS A 167 2.44 -23.38 -13.39
CA LYS A 167 1.71 -22.91 -14.57
C LYS A 167 2.03 -21.46 -14.96
N LEU A 168 2.79 -20.73 -14.15
CA LEU A 168 3.21 -19.37 -14.51
C LEU A 168 4.14 -19.42 -15.73
N THR A 169 3.84 -18.60 -16.72
CA THR A 169 4.57 -18.58 -18.00
C THR A 169 6.00 -18.06 -17.85
N ALA A 170 6.89 -18.41 -18.79
CA ALA A 170 8.29 -17.99 -18.76
C ALA A 170 8.45 -16.47 -18.64
N GLY A 171 7.76 -15.67 -19.45
CA GLY A 171 7.86 -14.21 -19.35
C GLY A 171 7.46 -13.65 -17.99
N PHE A 172 6.42 -14.20 -17.36
CA PHE A 172 6.03 -13.75 -16.01
C PHE A 172 6.97 -14.27 -14.92
N GLN A 173 7.53 -15.48 -15.06
CA GLN A 173 8.57 -16.02 -14.17
C GLN A 173 9.82 -15.14 -14.15
N GLU A 174 10.36 -14.80 -15.33
CA GLU A 174 11.51 -13.90 -15.43
C GLU A 174 11.17 -12.49 -14.92
N GLY A 175 9.97 -11.98 -15.23
CA GLY A 175 9.55 -10.64 -14.83
C GLY A 175 9.50 -10.47 -13.30
N ILE A 176 8.94 -11.43 -12.57
CA ILE A 176 8.92 -11.37 -11.10
C ILE A 176 10.29 -11.65 -10.50
N ALA A 177 11.06 -12.58 -11.06
CA ALA A 177 12.42 -12.88 -10.60
C ALA A 177 13.34 -11.67 -10.71
N GLN A 178 13.25 -10.89 -11.80
CA GLN A 178 13.98 -9.62 -11.93
C GLN A 178 13.41 -8.50 -11.05
N TYR A 179 12.09 -8.48 -10.81
CA TYR A 179 11.47 -7.42 -10.01
C TYR A 179 11.89 -7.45 -8.54
N VAL A 180 12.15 -8.65 -7.99
CA VAL A 180 12.64 -8.83 -6.62
C VAL A 180 14.15 -8.61 -6.47
N GLU A 181 14.87 -8.32 -7.55
CA GLU A 181 16.29 -7.96 -7.45
C GLU A 181 16.43 -6.54 -6.89
N SER A 182 17.43 -6.35 -6.01
CA SER A 182 17.81 -5.02 -5.55
C SER A 182 18.44 -4.23 -6.70
N PRO A 183 18.18 -2.91 -6.83
CA PRO A 183 18.77 -2.11 -7.89
C PRO A 183 20.31 -2.09 -7.84
N THR A 184 20.97 -2.37 -8.96
CA THR A 184 22.43 -2.26 -9.13
C THR A 184 22.77 -1.50 -10.40
N ASP A 185 24.04 -1.12 -10.59
CA ASP A 185 24.52 -0.53 -11.84
C ASP A 185 24.25 -1.45 -13.04
N ARG A 186 24.25 -2.77 -12.82
CA ARG A 186 24.00 -3.78 -13.86
C ARG A 186 22.52 -3.79 -14.29
N THR A 187 21.59 -3.78 -13.35
CA THR A 187 20.14 -3.79 -13.66
C THR A 187 19.65 -2.44 -14.21
N SER A 188 20.39 -1.35 -13.97
CA SER A 188 20.09 -0.01 -14.48
C SER A 188 20.18 0.15 -16.02
N TYR A 189 20.76 -0.83 -16.74
CA TYR A 189 20.85 -0.79 -18.22
C TYR A 189 19.60 -1.32 -18.94
N ASP A 190 18.75 -2.11 -18.26
CA ASP A 190 17.60 -2.79 -18.86
C ASP A 190 16.56 -1.84 -19.48
N PRO A 191 16.19 -0.70 -18.87
CA PRO A 191 15.24 0.23 -19.46
C PRO A 191 15.69 0.81 -20.80
N ALA A 192 17.00 1.01 -20.99
CA ALA A 192 17.55 1.52 -22.25
C ALA A 192 17.49 0.47 -23.37
N LEU A 193 17.74 -0.81 -23.05
CA LEU A 193 17.60 -1.92 -24.00
C LEU A 193 16.13 -2.08 -24.43
N LEU A 194 15.20 -1.99 -23.48
CA LEU A 194 13.77 -2.03 -23.76
C LEU A 194 13.31 -0.85 -24.60
N GLU A 195 13.77 0.37 -24.30
CA GLU A 195 13.42 1.56 -25.08
C GLU A 195 13.88 1.43 -26.54
N GLU A 196 15.08 0.88 -26.77
CA GLU A 196 15.57 0.62 -28.11
C GLU A 196 14.73 -0.46 -28.83
N ALA A 197 14.36 -1.54 -28.14
CA ALA A 197 13.47 -2.56 -28.70
C ALA A 197 12.08 -2.01 -29.04
N TYR A 198 11.54 -1.11 -28.21
CA TYR A 198 10.28 -0.40 -28.45
C TYR A 198 10.36 0.48 -29.70
N LYS A 199 11.41 1.31 -29.82
CA LYS A 199 11.65 2.17 -30.99
C LYS A 199 11.81 1.37 -32.28
N GLN A 200 12.43 0.19 -32.20
CA GLN A 200 12.66 -0.70 -33.33
C GLN A 200 11.48 -1.64 -33.62
N GLN A 201 10.38 -1.57 -32.86
CA GLN A 201 9.21 -2.46 -33.00
C GLN A 201 9.58 -3.95 -32.89
N ARG A 202 10.52 -4.28 -31.99
CA ARG A 202 10.99 -5.65 -31.74
C ARG A 202 10.38 -6.30 -30.50
N LEU A 203 9.47 -5.61 -29.81
CA LEU A 203 8.80 -6.15 -28.63
C LEU A 203 8.03 -7.43 -29.00
N LEU A 204 8.07 -8.39 -28.08
CA LEU A 204 7.29 -9.61 -28.17
C LEU A 204 5.85 -9.31 -27.73
N SER A 205 4.87 -9.96 -28.34
CA SER A 205 3.53 -10.00 -27.73
C SER A 205 3.55 -10.80 -26.43
N TRP A 206 2.60 -10.56 -25.52
CA TRP A 206 2.46 -11.34 -24.29
C TRP A 206 2.23 -12.83 -24.58
N ALA A 207 1.56 -13.16 -25.70
CA ALA A 207 1.43 -14.54 -26.16
C ALA A 207 2.74 -15.17 -26.65
N GLN A 208 3.70 -14.38 -27.14
CA GLN A 208 5.04 -14.89 -27.46
C GLN A 208 5.88 -15.10 -26.20
N LEU A 209 5.74 -14.22 -25.20
CA LEU A 209 6.39 -14.36 -23.89
C LEU A 209 5.92 -15.58 -23.10
N ASP A 210 4.77 -16.15 -23.45
CA ASP A 210 4.29 -17.44 -22.92
C ASP A 210 5.23 -18.60 -23.27
N SER A 211 5.99 -18.49 -24.37
CA SER A 211 6.92 -19.52 -24.82
C SER A 211 8.35 -19.28 -24.33
N SER A 212 8.87 -20.21 -23.54
CA SER A 212 10.29 -20.21 -23.12
C SER A 212 11.27 -20.16 -24.31
N ALA A 213 10.94 -20.80 -25.43
CA ALA A 213 11.76 -20.78 -26.64
C ALA A 213 11.82 -19.43 -27.35
N GLU A 214 10.82 -18.56 -27.16
CA GLU A 214 10.84 -17.17 -27.63
C GLU A 214 11.63 -16.30 -26.67
N VAL A 215 11.38 -16.43 -25.36
CA VAL A 215 12.06 -15.69 -24.29
C VAL A 215 13.57 -15.86 -24.37
N PHE A 216 14.06 -17.11 -24.47
CA PHE A 216 15.50 -17.38 -24.52
C PHE A 216 16.15 -17.11 -25.88
N ARG A 217 15.38 -16.74 -26.92
CA ARG A 217 15.94 -16.43 -28.24
C ARG A 217 16.57 -15.05 -28.30
N ASP A 218 15.96 -14.08 -27.64
CA ASP A 218 16.44 -12.70 -27.56
C ASP A 218 16.29 -12.19 -26.11
N PRO A 219 17.09 -12.71 -25.17
CA PRO A 219 16.99 -12.34 -23.76
C PRO A 219 17.25 -10.84 -23.53
N GLN A 220 18.01 -10.18 -24.40
CA GLN A 220 18.26 -8.73 -24.33
C GLN A 220 17.00 -7.89 -24.57
N VAL A 221 15.95 -8.47 -25.15
CA VAL A 221 14.62 -7.84 -25.25
C VAL A 221 13.66 -8.47 -24.26
N ALA A 222 13.60 -9.79 -24.22
CA ALA A 222 12.57 -10.51 -23.48
C ALA A 222 12.64 -10.24 -21.98
N TYR A 223 13.85 -10.15 -21.40
CA TYR A 223 14.02 -9.95 -19.95
C TYR A 223 13.64 -8.51 -19.54
N PRO A 224 14.23 -7.43 -20.11
CA PRO A 224 13.76 -6.08 -19.82
C PRO A 224 12.27 -5.88 -20.06
N GLN A 225 11.72 -6.53 -21.09
CA GLN A 225 10.29 -6.48 -21.38
C GLN A 225 9.46 -7.16 -20.29
N ALA A 226 9.84 -8.38 -19.87
CA ALA A 226 9.21 -9.12 -18.79
C ALA A 226 9.19 -8.32 -17.48
N LEU A 227 10.33 -7.75 -17.09
CA LEU A 227 10.44 -6.85 -15.93
C LEU A 227 9.45 -5.68 -16.05
N SER A 228 9.40 -4.99 -17.19
CA SER A 228 8.48 -3.85 -17.36
C SER A 228 7.00 -4.23 -17.28
N ILE A 229 6.65 -5.47 -17.65
CA ILE A 229 5.27 -5.99 -17.53
C ILE A 229 4.93 -6.22 -16.06
N ALA A 230 5.83 -6.85 -15.30
CA ALA A 230 5.68 -7.02 -13.86
C ALA A 230 5.58 -5.66 -13.16
N SER A 231 6.50 -4.73 -13.44
CA SER A 231 6.47 -3.36 -12.93
C SER A 231 5.16 -2.66 -13.26
N PHE A 232 4.64 -2.76 -14.48
CA PHE A 232 3.35 -2.16 -14.85
C PHE A 232 2.19 -2.70 -14.03
N LEU A 233 2.08 -4.03 -13.90
CA LEU A 233 0.98 -4.66 -13.16
C LEU A 233 1.07 -4.29 -11.67
N ILE A 234 2.28 -4.27 -11.11
CA ILE A 234 2.52 -3.92 -9.71
C ILE A 234 2.28 -2.42 -9.48
N ASP A 235 2.75 -1.55 -10.35
CA ASP A 235 2.56 -0.10 -10.25
C ASP A 235 1.08 0.31 -10.30
N ARG A 236 0.30 -0.36 -11.15
CA ARG A 236 -1.10 0.03 -11.40
C ARG A 236 -2.08 -0.64 -10.45
N TYR A 237 -1.76 -1.85 -9.98
CA TYR A 237 -2.70 -2.67 -9.21
C TYR A 237 -2.17 -3.11 -7.85
N GLY A 238 -0.89 -2.88 -7.56
CA GLY A 238 -0.24 -3.24 -6.30
C GLY A 238 0.42 -4.62 -6.35
N PHE A 239 1.47 -4.78 -5.54
CA PHE A 239 2.20 -6.04 -5.40
C PHE A 239 1.32 -7.20 -4.90
N PRO A 240 0.44 -7.03 -3.89
CA PRO A 240 -0.45 -8.11 -3.45
C PRO A 240 -1.34 -8.67 -4.57
N THR A 241 -1.91 -7.79 -5.40
CA THR A 241 -2.74 -8.21 -6.54
C THR A 241 -1.91 -8.92 -7.61
N PHE A 242 -0.62 -8.60 -7.73
CA PHE A 242 0.28 -9.37 -8.59
C PHE A 242 0.55 -10.78 -8.05
N ILE A 243 0.72 -10.94 -6.73
CA ILE A 243 0.81 -12.26 -6.08
C ILE A 243 -0.50 -13.05 -6.27
N ASP A 244 -1.67 -12.41 -6.14
CA ASP A 244 -2.96 -13.03 -6.43
C ASP A 244 -3.03 -13.53 -7.88
N PHE A 245 -2.46 -12.79 -8.84
CA PHE A 245 -2.35 -13.23 -10.23
C PHE A 245 -1.45 -14.47 -10.37
N ILE A 246 -0.28 -14.51 -9.72
CA ILE A 246 0.57 -15.70 -9.73
C ILE A 246 -0.20 -16.91 -9.18
N ALA A 247 -0.87 -16.75 -8.04
CA ALA A 247 -1.66 -17.82 -7.40
C ALA A 247 -2.84 -18.26 -8.28
N ALA A 248 -3.52 -17.34 -8.96
CA ALA A 248 -4.63 -17.66 -9.85
C ALA A 248 -4.23 -18.59 -11.00
N ASN A 249 -2.96 -18.57 -11.44
CA ASN A 249 -2.47 -19.49 -12.48
C ASN A 249 -2.55 -20.97 -12.03
N ALA A 250 -2.56 -21.27 -10.73
CA ALA A 250 -2.69 -22.63 -10.24
C ALA A 250 -4.06 -23.25 -10.59
N SER A 251 -5.14 -22.45 -10.52
CA SER A 251 -6.52 -22.93 -10.74
C SER A 251 -7.10 -22.59 -12.11
N GLU A 252 -6.64 -21.51 -12.74
CA GLU A 252 -7.19 -21.07 -14.02
C GLU A 252 -6.63 -21.87 -15.23
N PRO A 253 -7.37 -21.97 -16.34
CA PRO A 253 -6.94 -22.74 -17.52
C PRO A 253 -5.65 -22.27 -18.20
N GLY A 254 -5.20 -21.05 -17.90
CA GLY A 254 -3.96 -20.47 -18.42
C GLY A 254 -3.84 -18.98 -18.07
N TYR A 255 -2.68 -18.38 -18.36
CA TYR A 255 -2.34 -17.02 -17.91
C TYR A 255 -3.37 -15.96 -18.31
N ARG A 256 -3.98 -16.09 -19.50
CA ARG A 256 -5.01 -15.15 -19.97
C ARG A 256 -6.24 -15.15 -19.08
N SER A 257 -6.68 -16.33 -18.65
CA SER A 257 -7.81 -16.49 -17.73
C SER A 257 -7.46 -16.02 -16.33
N ALA A 258 -6.22 -16.27 -15.87
CA ALA A 258 -5.72 -15.75 -14.59
C ALA A 258 -5.69 -14.21 -14.57
N LEU A 259 -5.19 -13.57 -15.64
CA LEU A 259 -5.21 -12.11 -15.78
C LEU A 259 -6.64 -11.55 -15.71
N GLU A 260 -7.58 -12.17 -16.43
CA GLU A 260 -8.97 -11.72 -16.44
C GLU A 260 -9.67 -11.92 -15.09
N ALA A 261 -9.41 -13.03 -14.41
CA ALA A 261 -9.94 -13.31 -13.08
C ALA A 261 -9.42 -12.32 -12.02
N THR A 262 -8.12 -12.00 -12.05
CA THR A 262 -7.50 -11.12 -11.05
C THR A 262 -7.76 -9.64 -11.31
N TYR A 263 -7.60 -9.18 -12.56
CA TYR A 263 -7.66 -7.75 -12.91
C TYR A 263 -9.00 -7.31 -13.50
N GLY A 264 -9.91 -8.24 -13.79
CA GLY A 264 -11.18 -7.94 -14.47
C GLY A 264 -11.02 -7.44 -15.90
N LYS A 265 -9.86 -7.70 -16.52
CA LYS A 265 -9.46 -7.21 -17.84
C LYS A 265 -8.84 -8.34 -18.67
N SER A 266 -9.15 -8.38 -19.96
CA SER A 266 -8.52 -9.33 -20.87
C SER A 266 -7.02 -9.04 -21.03
N ALA A 267 -6.23 -10.08 -21.33
CA ALA A 267 -4.80 -9.94 -21.59
C ALA A 267 -4.48 -8.90 -22.68
N ASP A 268 -5.29 -8.82 -23.75
CA ASP A 268 -5.08 -7.86 -24.84
C ASP A 268 -5.31 -6.41 -24.38
N GLN A 269 -6.24 -6.18 -23.45
CA GLN A 269 -6.45 -4.86 -22.84
C GLN A 269 -5.28 -4.47 -21.94
N LEU A 270 -4.80 -5.39 -21.10
CA LEU A 270 -3.66 -5.15 -20.23
C LEU A 270 -2.36 -4.92 -21.04
N GLU A 271 -2.15 -5.67 -22.12
CA GLU A 271 -1.02 -5.46 -23.02
C GLU A 271 -1.07 -4.08 -23.70
N ALA A 272 -2.25 -3.63 -24.14
CA ALA A 272 -2.42 -2.29 -24.69
C ALA A 272 -2.19 -1.18 -23.64
N GLU A 273 -2.64 -1.40 -22.41
CA GLU A 273 -2.39 -0.47 -21.28
C GLU A 273 -0.91 -0.43 -20.90
N TRP A 274 -0.23 -1.57 -20.89
CA TRP A 274 1.21 -1.66 -20.68
C TRP A 274 2.00 -0.91 -21.76
N LEU A 275 1.65 -1.07 -23.05
CA LEU A 275 2.27 -0.30 -24.13
C LEU A 275 2.09 1.22 -23.95
N ALA A 276 0.96 1.66 -23.39
CA ALA A 276 0.71 3.06 -23.07
C ALA A 276 1.46 3.53 -21.82
N TYR A 277 1.85 2.63 -20.92
CA TYR A 277 2.66 2.88 -19.74
C TYR A 277 4.16 3.05 -20.05
N LEU A 278 4.68 2.39 -21.09
CA LEU A 278 6.11 2.41 -21.44
C LEU A 278 6.75 3.81 -21.52
N PRO A 279 6.12 4.86 -22.08
CA PRO A 279 6.71 6.20 -22.06
C PRO A 279 6.98 6.74 -20.65
N GLU A 280 6.10 6.45 -19.67
CA GLU A 280 6.32 6.80 -18.26
C GLU A 280 7.45 5.97 -17.67
N TYR A 281 7.48 4.67 -17.99
CA TYR A 281 8.56 3.75 -17.60
C TYR A 281 9.92 4.29 -18.03
N PHE A 282 10.10 4.62 -19.32
CA PHE A 282 11.34 5.20 -19.86
C PHE A 282 11.70 6.57 -19.28
N ALA A 283 10.71 7.33 -18.81
CA ALA A 283 10.92 8.64 -18.17
C ALA A 283 11.40 8.54 -16.71
N GLY A 284 11.75 7.34 -16.24
CA GLY A 284 12.33 7.11 -14.90
C GLY A 284 11.41 6.33 -13.95
N ARG A 285 10.19 6.00 -14.36
CA ARG A 285 9.26 5.25 -13.50
C ARG A 285 9.74 3.83 -13.19
N TRP A 286 10.63 3.27 -14.01
CA TRP A 286 11.32 1.99 -13.74
C TRP A 286 12.09 1.96 -12.41
N GLN A 287 12.43 3.13 -11.86
CA GLN A 287 13.14 3.25 -10.57
C GLN A 287 12.21 3.06 -9.37
N ILE A 288 10.89 3.09 -9.57
CA ILE A 288 9.92 2.81 -8.52
C ILE A 288 9.81 1.29 -8.38
N ASN A 289 9.97 0.80 -7.15
CA ASN A 289 9.91 -0.61 -6.84
C ASN A 289 9.23 -0.79 -5.47
N SER A 290 8.17 -1.59 -5.40
CA SER A 290 7.42 -1.81 -4.16
C SER A 290 8.22 -2.47 -3.03
N ILE A 291 9.35 -3.11 -3.34
CA ILE A 291 10.21 -3.83 -2.39
C ILE A 291 11.39 -2.96 -1.94
N TYR A 292 11.99 -2.17 -2.83
CA TYR A 292 13.23 -1.41 -2.50
C TYR A 292 13.14 0.11 -2.66
N ALA A 293 12.11 0.63 -3.32
CA ALA A 293 11.96 2.05 -3.63
C ALA A 293 10.48 2.46 -3.70
N TYR A 294 9.76 2.29 -2.58
CA TYR A 294 8.31 2.50 -2.53
C TYR A 294 7.93 3.96 -2.78
N ASP A 295 6.95 4.19 -3.65
CA ASP A 295 6.42 5.52 -3.97
C ASP A 295 5.24 5.89 -3.06
N LEU A 296 5.46 6.83 -2.15
CA LEU A 296 4.42 7.35 -1.25
C LEU A 296 3.53 8.43 -1.90
N THR A 297 3.77 8.82 -3.16
CA THR A 297 3.06 9.92 -3.82
C THR A 297 1.55 9.78 -3.75
N ARG A 298 1.02 8.56 -3.95
CA ARG A 298 -0.43 8.31 -3.90
C ARG A 298 -1.01 8.61 -2.52
N VAL A 299 -0.42 8.06 -1.47
CA VAL A 299 -0.90 8.28 -0.09
C VAL A 299 -0.67 9.71 0.38
N THR A 300 0.40 10.36 -0.07
CA THR A 300 0.59 11.81 0.12
C THR A 300 -0.57 12.61 -0.49
N GLN A 301 -0.98 12.29 -1.73
CA GLN A 301 -2.12 12.96 -2.37
C GLN A 301 -3.43 12.72 -1.62
N LEU A 302 -3.66 11.52 -1.05
CA LEU A 302 -4.84 11.27 -0.24
C LEU A 302 -4.86 12.15 1.02
N VAL A 303 -3.72 12.29 1.72
CA VAL A 303 -3.58 13.18 2.88
C VAL A 303 -3.79 14.63 2.48
N ASP A 304 -3.14 15.10 1.41
CA ASP A 304 -3.24 16.49 0.93
C ASP A 304 -4.68 16.86 0.52
N ASN A 305 -5.42 15.92 -0.07
CA ASN A 305 -6.81 16.11 -0.48
C ASN A 305 -7.83 15.92 0.67
N GLY A 306 -7.36 15.68 1.91
CA GLY A 306 -8.23 15.48 3.07
C GLY A 306 -8.95 14.12 3.12
N ALA A 307 -8.57 13.16 2.27
CA ALA A 307 -9.09 11.79 2.25
C ALA A 307 -8.44 10.92 3.34
N PHE A 308 -8.47 11.41 4.58
CA PHE A 308 -7.67 10.88 5.69
C PHE A 308 -8.01 9.44 6.08
N THR A 309 -9.27 9.02 5.95
CA THR A 309 -9.66 7.63 6.26
C THR A 309 -9.06 6.65 5.26
N ASP A 310 -9.13 6.96 3.96
CA ASP A 310 -8.55 6.11 2.91
C ASP A 310 -7.02 6.07 3.04
N ALA A 311 -6.41 7.23 3.27
CA ALA A 311 -4.97 7.33 3.53
C ALA A 311 -4.54 6.48 4.73
N GLN A 312 -5.29 6.55 5.84
CA GLN A 312 -4.97 5.80 7.05
C GLN A 312 -4.96 4.28 6.81
N THR A 313 -5.97 3.76 6.11
CA THR A 313 -6.05 2.32 5.82
C THR A 313 -4.86 1.86 4.97
N GLU A 314 -4.56 2.57 3.89
CA GLU A 314 -3.47 2.22 2.99
C GLU A 314 -2.09 2.36 3.65
N LEU A 315 -1.87 3.43 4.42
CA LEU A 315 -0.62 3.65 5.14
C LEU A 315 -0.35 2.59 6.20
N ALA A 316 -1.37 2.03 6.84
CA ALA A 316 -1.18 0.93 7.80
C ALA A 316 -0.56 -0.29 7.12
N GLU A 317 -1.02 -0.66 5.93
CA GLU A 317 -0.47 -1.77 5.14
C GLU A 317 0.94 -1.45 4.63
N ILE A 318 1.15 -0.23 4.11
CA ILE A 318 2.45 0.23 3.62
C ILE A 318 3.51 0.21 4.73
N THR A 319 3.19 0.71 5.93
CA THR A 319 4.17 0.72 7.03
C THR A 319 4.60 -0.67 7.47
N GLU A 320 3.73 -1.69 7.35
CA GLU A 320 4.13 -3.07 7.62
C GLU A 320 5.06 -3.59 6.54
N LEU A 321 4.73 -3.37 5.25
CA LEU A 321 5.58 -3.75 4.13
C LEU A 321 6.97 -3.08 4.21
N LEU A 322 7.02 -1.77 4.45
CA LEU A 322 8.30 -1.05 4.52
C LEU A 322 9.19 -1.51 5.69
N ARG A 323 8.56 -2.01 6.77
CA ARG A 323 9.27 -2.60 7.91
C ARG A 323 9.85 -3.96 7.57
N THR A 324 9.12 -4.79 6.82
CA THR A 324 9.61 -6.12 6.42
C THR A 324 10.68 -6.05 5.34
N THR A 325 10.66 -5.02 4.49
CA THR A 325 11.66 -4.82 3.42
C THR A 325 12.80 -3.85 3.80
N ASP A 326 12.98 -3.55 5.09
CA ASP A 326 14.01 -2.66 5.64
C ASP A 326 14.16 -1.29 4.94
N GLN A 327 13.05 -0.73 4.44
CA GLN A 327 13.03 0.58 3.79
C GLN A 327 12.91 1.70 4.83
N LEU A 328 13.87 1.82 5.75
CA LEU A 328 13.76 2.63 6.97
C LEU A 328 13.45 4.12 6.72
N ASP A 329 14.03 4.73 5.69
CA ASP A 329 13.76 6.13 5.35
C ASP A 329 12.31 6.32 4.90
N LYS A 330 11.80 5.41 4.05
CA LYS A 330 10.41 5.43 3.60
C LYS A 330 9.44 5.04 4.70
N LEU A 331 9.83 4.13 5.59
CA LEU A 331 9.03 3.77 6.75
C LEU A 331 8.80 5.01 7.63
N ALA A 332 9.83 5.80 7.90
CA ALA A 332 9.69 7.03 8.68
C ALA A 332 8.77 8.06 8.00
N GLU A 333 8.89 8.23 6.68
CA GLU A 333 7.98 9.09 5.89
C GLU A 333 6.53 8.58 5.97
N ALA A 334 6.30 7.28 5.80
CA ALA A 334 4.97 6.66 5.85
C ALA A 334 4.35 6.73 7.26
N GLU A 335 5.12 6.50 8.32
CA GLU A 335 4.66 6.64 9.70
C GLU A 335 4.26 8.09 10.02
N GLN A 336 4.99 9.07 9.48
CA GLN A 336 4.62 10.48 9.60
C GLN A 336 3.31 10.78 8.88
N LEU A 337 3.13 10.30 7.64
CA LEU A 337 1.87 10.45 6.90
C LEU A 337 0.71 9.76 7.63
N LEU A 338 0.95 8.59 8.23
CA LEU A 338 -0.07 7.85 8.99
C LEU A 338 -0.52 8.63 10.22
N ALA A 339 0.42 9.24 10.95
CA ALA A 339 0.10 10.11 12.07
C ALA A 339 -0.72 11.34 11.63
N GLN A 340 -0.38 11.95 10.50
CA GLN A 340 -1.14 13.06 9.92
C GLN A 340 -2.55 12.63 9.52
N ALA A 341 -2.70 11.49 8.84
CA ALA A 341 -4.00 10.93 8.47
C ALA A 341 -4.87 10.65 9.71
N GLN A 342 -4.30 10.02 10.75
CA GLN A 342 -5.02 9.75 12.00
C GLN A 342 -5.48 11.04 12.69
N GLN A 343 -4.65 12.08 12.70
CA GLN A 343 -5.04 13.40 13.23
C GLN A 343 -6.15 14.04 12.38
N GLY A 344 -6.08 13.92 11.06
CA GLY A 344 -7.12 14.39 10.14
C GLY A 344 -8.46 13.67 10.31
N VAL A 345 -8.46 12.36 10.53
CA VAL A 345 -9.67 11.57 10.88
C VAL A 345 -10.28 12.10 12.17
N ASN A 346 -9.47 12.31 13.21
CA ASN A 346 -9.97 12.86 14.48
C ASN A 346 -10.56 14.27 14.31
N ALA A 347 -9.93 15.12 13.50
CA ALA A 347 -10.43 16.45 13.19
C ALA A 347 -11.76 16.41 12.40
N ASN A 348 -11.90 15.49 11.44
CA ASN A 348 -13.16 15.23 10.73
C ASN A 348 -14.28 14.84 11.70
N THR A 349 -14.01 13.91 12.63
CA THR A 349 -14.98 13.50 13.65
C THR A 349 -15.42 14.68 14.53
N LEU A 350 -14.48 15.50 15.00
CA LEU A 350 -14.78 16.68 15.82
C LEU A 350 -15.59 17.74 15.05
N ALA A 351 -15.31 17.92 13.75
CA ALA A 351 -16.10 18.82 12.90
C ALA A 351 -17.55 18.33 12.76
N ASP A 352 -17.75 17.03 12.56
CA ASP A 352 -19.07 16.42 12.48
C ASP A 352 -19.82 16.50 13.82
N GLU A 353 -19.13 16.25 14.94
CA GLU A 353 -19.68 16.43 16.29
C GLU A 353 -20.08 17.88 16.55
N SER A 354 -19.27 18.86 16.13
CA SER A 354 -19.58 20.29 16.22
C SER A 354 -20.86 20.62 15.45
N ARG A 355 -20.98 20.14 14.21
CA ARG A 355 -22.19 20.30 13.40
C ARG A 355 -23.41 19.66 14.06
N GLN A 356 -23.28 18.44 14.60
CA GLN A 356 -24.39 17.75 15.27
C GLN A 356 -24.84 18.51 16.54
N ALA A 357 -23.89 19.01 17.33
CA ALA A 357 -24.18 19.85 18.49
C ALA A 357 -24.95 21.12 18.09
N LEU A 358 -24.57 21.75 16.97
CA LEU A 358 -25.27 22.93 16.46
C LEU A 358 -26.73 22.61 16.11
N LEU A 359 -26.97 21.49 15.42
CA LEU A 359 -28.32 21.04 15.08
C LEU A 359 -29.15 20.67 16.31
N ALA A 360 -28.50 20.20 17.38
CA ALA A 360 -29.13 19.95 18.67
C ALA A 360 -29.37 21.23 19.49
N ASN A 361 -28.94 22.40 19.00
CA ASN A 361 -28.90 23.68 19.71
C ASN A 361 -28.00 23.67 20.96
N ASP A 362 -27.03 22.76 21.03
CA ASP A 362 -25.98 22.76 22.04
C ASP A 362 -24.82 23.64 21.55
N TYR A 363 -25.00 24.95 21.73
CA TYR A 363 -24.06 25.93 21.24
C TYR A 363 -22.71 25.89 21.97
N THR A 364 -22.66 25.42 23.22
CA THR A 364 -21.40 25.31 23.97
C THR A 364 -20.55 24.20 23.38
N GLN A 365 -21.12 23.01 23.20
CA GLN A 365 -20.40 21.90 22.57
C GLN A 365 -20.02 22.21 21.13
N THR A 366 -20.85 22.93 20.38
CA THR A 366 -20.53 23.36 19.01
C THR A 366 -19.20 24.11 18.96
N VAL A 367 -19.03 25.12 19.83
CA VAL A 367 -17.82 25.96 19.88
C VAL A 367 -16.61 25.17 20.37
N GLU A 368 -16.76 24.36 21.44
CA GLU A 368 -15.68 23.54 21.99
C GLU A 368 -15.14 22.54 20.95
N LYS A 369 -16.03 21.79 20.31
CA LYS A 369 -15.68 20.80 19.28
C LYS A 369 -15.15 21.48 18.02
N GLY A 370 -15.69 22.64 17.65
CA GLY A 370 -15.23 23.41 16.51
C GLY A 370 -13.78 23.89 16.67
N HIS A 371 -13.43 24.46 17.82
CA HIS A 371 -12.04 24.83 18.13
C HIS A 371 -11.09 23.62 18.10
N ALA A 372 -11.51 22.48 18.67
CA ALA A 372 -10.71 21.27 18.67
C ALA A 372 -10.48 20.73 17.24
N ALA A 373 -11.51 20.76 16.39
CA ALA A 373 -11.40 20.38 14.98
C ALA A 373 -10.44 21.30 14.21
N ILE A 374 -10.58 22.62 14.35
CA ILE A 374 -9.70 23.61 13.70
C ILE A 374 -8.24 23.40 14.12
N SER A 375 -7.98 23.26 15.43
CA SER A 375 -6.64 22.97 15.94
C SER A 375 -6.06 21.67 15.36
N GLY A 376 -6.91 20.64 15.21
CA GLY A 376 -6.55 19.39 14.55
C GLY A 376 -6.12 19.59 13.09
N TYR A 377 -6.90 20.33 12.31
CA TYR A 377 -6.60 20.64 10.90
C TYR A 377 -5.35 21.53 10.75
N GLU A 378 -5.20 22.56 11.57
CA GLU A 378 -4.02 23.43 11.57
C GLU A 378 -2.74 22.64 11.89
N GLY A 379 -2.81 21.69 12.83
CA GLY A 379 -1.67 20.84 13.19
C GLY A 379 -1.16 19.97 12.04
N ILE A 380 -2.01 19.66 11.05
CA ILE A 380 -1.63 18.95 9.81
C ILE A 380 -1.58 19.87 8.59
N LYS A 381 -1.67 21.21 8.79
CA LYS A 381 -1.67 22.23 7.73
C LYS A 381 -2.77 22.06 6.67
N TYR A 382 -3.87 21.39 7.02
CA TYR A 382 -5.04 21.25 6.16
C TYR A 382 -6.01 22.42 6.42
N HIS A 383 -6.43 23.14 5.39
CA HIS A 383 -7.21 24.38 5.57
C HIS A 383 -8.61 24.33 4.95
N ASP A 384 -8.88 23.37 4.06
CA ASP A 384 -10.09 23.36 3.22
C ASP A 384 -11.41 23.25 4.00
N ARG A 385 -11.38 22.69 5.23
CA ARG A 385 -12.56 22.56 6.09
C ARG A 385 -12.62 23.58 7.23
N ILE A 386 -11.61 24.43 7.40
CA ILE A 386 -11.58 25.37 8.53
C ILE A 386 -12.73 26.39 8.43
N GLU A 387 -12.99 26.95 7.24
CA GLU A 387 -14.07 27.91 7.03
C GLU A 387 -15.46 27.31 7.32
N GLU A 388 -15.66 26.04 6.95
CA GLU A 388 -16.89 25.29 7.24
C GLU A 388 -17.14 25.22 8.76
N VAL A 389 -16.12 24.82 9.52
CA VAL A 389 -16.22 24.69 10.99
C VAL A 389 -16.38 26.05 11.67
N GLN A 390 -15.68 27.08 11.19
CA GLN A 390 -15.85 28.46 11.69
C GLN A 390 -17.29 28.94 11.53
N ALA A 391 -17.95 28.64 10.40
CA ALA A 391 -19.35 28.99 10.20
C ALA A 391 -20.30 28.31 11.22
N TYR A 392 -19.97 27.09 11.68
CA TYR A 392 -20.71 26.44 12.77
C TYR A 392 -20.55 27.18 14.09
N MET A 393 -19.31 27.57 14.41
CA MET A 393 -18.98 28.28 15.64
C MET A 393 -19.61 29.67 15.69
N GLU A 394 -19.51 30.45 14.62
CA GLU A 394 -20.15 31.78 14.54
C GLU A 394 -21.66 31.70 14.76
N ARG A 395 -22.33 30.71 14.17
CA ARG A 395 -23.75 30.46 14.40
C ARG A 395 -24.06 30.09 15.85
N ALA A 396 -23.20 29.29 16.48
CA ALA A 396 -23.35 28.93 17.88
C ALA A 396 -23.14 30.13 18.80
N GLU A 397 -22.16 31.00 18.55
CA GLU A 397 -21.94 32.24 19.32
C GLU A 397 -23.14 33.20 19.25
N LEU A 398 -23.75 33.33 18.07
CA LEU A 398 -25.02 34.06 17.92
C LEU A 398 -26.14 33.42 18.77
N GLY A 399 -26.23 32.09 18.77
CA GLY A 399 -27.17 31.34 19.59
C GLY A 399 -26.97 31.55 21.09
N GLN A 400 -25.73 31.47 21.58
CA GLN A 400 -25.39 31.74 22.99
C GLN A 400 -25.76 33.17 23.38
N SER A 401 -25.41 34.14 22.53
CA SER A 401 -25.74 35.55 22.75
C SER A 401 -27.25 35.76 22.86
N ALA A 402 -28.03 35.10 22.00
CA ALA A 402 -29.49 35.17 22.04
C ALA A 402 -30.08 34.54 23.31
N LEU A 403 -29.53 33.41 23.78
CA LEU A 403 -29.95 32.79 25.05
C LEU A 403 -29.65 33.70 26.26
N VAL A 404 -28.50 34.37 26.27
CA VAL A 404 -28.15 35.35 27.31
C VAL A 404 -29.13 36.54 27.28
N GLN A 405 -29.44 37.07 26.10
CA GLN A 405 -30.44 38.14 25.95
C GLN A 405 -31.83 37.70 26.43
N LEU A 406 -32.21 36.44 26.18
CA LEU A 406 -33.48 35.87 26.65
C LEU A 406 -33.57 35.88 28.19
N ASP A 407 -32.50 35.46 28.88
CA ASP A 407 -32.41 35.49 30.34
C ASP A 407 -32.41 36.94 30.89
N GLN A 408 -31.67 37.84 30.25
CA GLN A 408 -31.69 39.27 30.60
C GLN A 408 -33.09 39.87 30.46
N GLY A 409 -33.81 39.57 29.38
CA GLY A 409 -35.20 39.97 29.17
C GLY A 409 -36.13 39.45 30.27
N GLN A 410 -35.97 38.19 30.69
CA GLN A 410 -36.72 37.62 31.81
C GLN A 410 -36.40 38.32 33.14
N ASN A 411 -35.13 38.64 33.40
CA ASN A 411 -34.71 39.38 34.59
C ASN A 411 -35.26 40.81 34.63
N LEU A 412 -35.27 41.52 33.49
CA LEU A 412 -35.89 42.84 33.34
C LEU A 412 -37.40 42.77 33.60
N LEU A 413 -38.06 41.75 33.09
CA LEU A 413 -39.49 41.50 33.31
C LEU A 413 -39.82 41.27 34.80
N ASN A 414 -38.94 40.60 35.54
CA ASN A 414 -39.08 40.40 36.98
C ASN A 414 -38.85 41.67 37.80
N ARG A 415 -38.11 42.65 37.25
CA ARG A 415 -37.90 43.98 37.84
C ARG A 415 -38.91 45.04 37.36
N PHE A 416 -39.99 44.62 36.69
CA PHE A 416 -41.03 45.50 36.13
C PHE A 416 -40.51 46.51 35.08
N ARG A 417 -39.37 46.24 34.43
CA ARG A 417 -38.81 47.05 33.32
C ARG A 417 -39.32 46.56 31.98
N PHE A 418 -40.61 46.79 31.71
CA PHE A 418 -41.33 46.11 30.63
C PHE A 418 -40.88 46.50 29.21
N PHE A 419 -40.54 47.76 28.97
CA PHE A 419 -40.17 48.22 27.63
C PHE A 419 -38.83 47.63 27.19
N GLU A 420 -37.84 47.66 28.10
CA GLU A 420 -36.54 47.05 27.86
C GLU A 420 -36.66 45.52 27.75
N ALA A 421 -37.47 44.88 28.61
CA ALA A 421 -37.73 43.45 28.51
C ALA A 421 -38.33 43.04 27.16
N ASP A 422 -39.33 43.76 26.65
CA ASP A 422 -39.96 43.43 25.36
C ASP A 422 -38.97 43.51 24.20
N LYS A 423 -38.07 44.49 24.22
CA LYS A 423 -37.03 44.64 23.20
C LYS A 423 -36.08 43.44 23.19
N GLU A 424 -35.46 43.15 24.33
CA GLU A 424 -34.51 42.04 24.47
C GLU A 424 -35.16 40.69 24.11
N LEU A 425 -36.37 40.44 24.61
CA LEU A 425 -37.09 39.20 24.33
C LEU A 425 -37.47 39.07 22.85
N SER A 426 -37.87 40.15 22.19
CA SER A 426 -38.23 40.14 20.76
C SER A 426 -37.02 39.86 19.87
N GLU A 427 -35.90 40.56 20.11
CA GLU A 427 -34.67 40.38 19.34
C GLU A 427 -34.11 38.96 19.51
N ALA A 428 -34.02 38.47 20.75
CA ALA A 428 -33.58 37.12 21.07
C ALA A 428 -34.48 36.04 20.44
N THR A 429 -35.81 36.22 20.50
CA THR A 429 -36.77 35.25 19.94
C THR A 429 -36.62 35.10 18.43
N VAL A 430 -36.50 36.23 17.71
CA VAL A 430 -36.34 36.21 16.24
C VAL A 430 -35.03 35.53 15.85
N LEU A 431 -33.94 35.84 16.56
CA LEU A 431 -32.64 35.24 16.29
C LEU A 431 -32.65 33.73 16.56
N LEU A 432 -33.14 33.29 17.73
CA LEU A 432 -33.26 31.86 18.07
C LEU A 432 -34.14 31.11 17.07
N GLN A 433 -35.23 31.72 16.61
CA GLN A 433 -36.08 31.13 15.58
C GLN A 433 -35.34 31.00 14.23
N SER A 434 -34.55 32.01 13.84
CA SER A 434 -33.75 31.96 12.61
C SER A 434 -32.63 30.91 12.66
N LEU A 435 -32.14 30.59 13.86
CA LEU A 435 -31.14 29.55 14.11
C LEU A 435 -31.77 28.14 14.25
N GLY A 436 -33.09 28.02 14.22
CA GLY A 436 -33.80 26.73 14.36
C GLY A 436 -34.03 26.28 15.80
N ASN A 437 -33.70 27.09 16.80
CA ASN A 437 -33.94 26.79 18.22
C ASN A 437 -35.38 27.11 18.62
N ASN A 438 -36.30 26.28 18.13
CA ASN A 438 -37.74 26.49 18.28
C ASN A 438 -38.20 26.46 19.75
N ALA A 439 -37.55 25.66 20.59
CA ALA A 439 -37.89 25.56 22.01
C ALA A 439 -37.60 26.86 22.76
N ALA A 440 -36.40 27.41 22.62
CA ALA A 440 -36.03 28.67 23.26
C ALA A 440 -36.78 29.87 22.65
N ALA A 441 -37.02 29.86 21.33
CA ALA A 441 -37.86 30.88 20.70
C ALA A 441 -39.29 30.87 21.25
N GLU A 442 -39.88 29.70 21.50
CA GLU A 442 -41.23 29.60 22.07
C GLU A 442 -41.29 30.06 23.54
N GLN A 443 -40.22 29.81 24.31
CA GLN A 443 -40.06 30.40 25.63
C GLN A 443 -40.08 31.93 25.57
N GLY A 444 -39.37 32.54 24.61
CA GLY A 444 -39.37 33.98 24.39
C GLY A 444 -40.75 34.55 24.07
N LYS A 445 -41.51 33.91 23.18
CA LYS A 445 -42.91 34.29 22.89
C LYS A 445 -43.80 34.21 24.13
N THR A 446 -43.61 33.19 24.96
CA THR A 446 -44.34 33.03 26.22
C THR A 446 -44.03 34.17 27.21
N LEU A 447 -42.76 34.57 27.30
CA LEU A 447 -42.33 35.70 28.12
C LEU A 447 -42.89 37.04 27.62
N LEU A 448 -42.90 37.28 26.30
CA LEU A 448 -43.52 38.47 25.69
C LEU A 448 -45.03 38.56 25.98
N THR A 449 -45.73 37.43 25.91
CA THR A 449 -47.15 37.34 26.26
C THR A 449 -47.37 37.65 27.74
N THR A 450 -46.49 37.13 28.61
CA THR A 450 -46.51 37.40 30.05
C THR A 450 -46.26 38.87 30.36
N SER A 451 -45.30 39.51 29.69
CA SER A 451 -45.04 40.96 29.77
C SER A 451 -46.28 41.77 29.42
N SER A 452 -46.92 41.46 28.29
CA SER A 452 -48.16 42.11 27.84
C SER A 452 -49.29 41.98 28.85
N ARG A 453 -49.45 40.80 29.47
CA ARG A 453 -50.46 40.57 30.52
C ARG A 453 -50.14 41.40 31.78
N ARG A 454 -48.88 41.41 32.25
CA ARG A 454 -48.47 42.18 33.44
C ARG A 454 -48.62 43.69 33.24
N LYS A 455 -48.27 44.23 32.06
CA LYS A 455 -48.52 45.64 31.70
C LYS A 455 -50.00 45.99 31.80
N SER A 456 -50.88 45.15 31.25
CA SER A 456 -52.33 45.36 31.33
C SER A 456 -52.84 45.36 32.77
N TRP A 457 -52.40 44.43 33.62
CA TRP A 457 -52.75 44.42 35.05
C TRP A 457 -52.28 45.69 35.78
N LEU A 458 -51.06 46.15 35.50
CA LEU A 458 -50.53 47.37 36.11
C LEU A 458 -51.31 48.61 35.65
N ALA A 459 -51.68 48.68 34.37
CA ALA A 459 -52.53 49.73 33.83
C ALA A 459 -53.92 49.74 34.49
N TYR A 460 -54.58 48.57 34.59
CA TYR A 460 -55.86 48.45 35.29
C TYR A 460 -55.76 48.80 36.78
N GLY A 461 -54.67 48.39 37.44
CA GLY A 461 -54.40 48.74 38.83
C GLY A 461 -54.24 50.25 39.05
N LEU A 462 -53.48 50.92 38.17
CA LEU A 462 -53.33 52.38 38.20
C LEU A 462 -54.64 53.11 37.90
N LEU A 463 -55.44 52.63 36.94
CA LEU A 463 -56.78 53.17 36.66
C LEU A 463 -57.71 53.00 37.87
N ALA A 464 -57.71 51.84 38.52
CA ALA A 464 -58.49 51.59 39.72
C ALA A 464 -58.05 52.48 40.90
N LEU A 465 -56.74 52.65 41.11
CA LEU A 465 -56.18 53.55 42.12
C LEU A 465 -56.59 55.01 41.85
N GLY A 466 -56.49 55.45 40.60
CA GLY A 466 -56.95 56.78 40.17
C GLY A 466 -58.44 56.99 40.46
N ALA A 467 -59.28 56.01 40.14
CA ALA A 467 -60.70 56.04 40.47
C ALA A 467 -60.96 56.15 41.98
N ILE A 468 -60.21 55.41 42.81
CA ILE A 468 -60.30 55.48 44.27
C ILE A 468 -59.89 56.87 44.79
N ILE A 469 -58.81 57.46 44.28
CA ILE A 469 -58.34 58.80 44.68
C ILE A 469 -59.38 59.87 44.32
N ILE A 470 -59.98 59.78 43.12
CA ILE A 470 -61.05 60.67 42.69
C ILE A 470 -62.25 60.52 43.63
N LEU A 471 -62.68 59.29 43.91
CA LEU A 471 -63.81 59.00 44.81
C LEU A 471 -63.55 59.57 46.23
N PHE A 472 -62.35 59.35 46.77
CA PHE A 472 -61.93 59.87 48.08
C PHE A 472 -61.93 61.40 48.12
N SER A 473 -61.47 62.05 47.03
CA SER A 473 -61.47 63.51 46.92
C SER A 473 -62.88 64.08 46.87
N VAL A 474 -63.80 63.42 46.16
CA VAL A 474 -65.23 63.78 46.12
C VAL A 474 -65.85 63.67 47.52
N VAL A 475 -65.62 62.55 48.21
CA VAL A 475 -66.11 62.32 49.58
C VAL A 475 -65.54 63.36 50.56
N ARG A 476 -64.22 63.61 50.54
CA ARG A 476 -63.58 64.62 51.38
C ARG A 476 -64.14 66.03 51.13
N ARG A 477 -64.35 66.41 49.87
CA ARG A 477 -64.92 67.70 49.50
C ARG A 477 -66.36 67.84 50.00
N PHE A 478 -67.14 66.76 49.92
CA PHE A 478 -68.50 66.69 50.48
C PHE A 478 -68.47 66.93 52.00
N PHE A 479 -67.61 66.25 52.75
CA PHE A 479 -67.49 66.45 54.20
C PHE A 479 -66.93 67.83 54.60
N SER A 480 -66.03 68.44 53.81
CA SER A 480 -65.50 69.78 54.10
C SER A 480 -66.54 70.90 53.98
N ARG A 481 -67.58 70.73 53.15
CA ARG A 481 -68.71 71.67 53.05
C ARG A 481 -69.61 71.66 54.30
N TYR A 482 -69.52 70.63 55.14
CA TYR A 482 -70.32 70.50 56.37
C TYR A 482 -69.55 70.89 57.64
N ARG A 483 -68.28 71.31 57.56
CA ARG A 483 -67.54 71.82 58.72
C ARG A 483 -67.88 73.31 58.90
N THR A 484 -68.82 73.58 59.79
CA THR A 484 -69.23 74.92 60.22
C THR A 484 -68.03 75.69 60.80
N HIS A 485 -67.88 76.96 60.39
CA HIS A 485 -66.98 77.91 61.05
C HIS A 485 -67.39 78.02 62.53
N PRO A 486 -66.45 77.96 63.50
CA PRO A 486 -66.76 78.33 64.87
C PRO A 486 -67.15 79.82 64.88
N LEU A 487 -68.36 80.09 65.34
CA LEU A 487 -68.83 81.45 65.63
C LEU A 487 -67.95 82.00 66.76
N GLU A 488 -67.21 83.06 66.47
CA GLU A 488 -66.59 83.91 67.49
C GLU A 488 -67.68 84.39 68.45
N MET A 489 -67.52 84.08 69.74
CA MET A 489 -68.35 84.62 70.80
C MET A 489 -67.91 86.05 71.08
N GLU A 490 -68.72 87.02 70.65
CA GLU A 490 -68.63 88.41 71.09
C GLU A 490 -69.41 88.54 72.41
N TYR A 491 -68.66 88.78 73.49
CA TYR A 491 -69.18 89.09 74.83
C TYR A 491 -69.70 90.53 74.88
N THR A 492 -70.94 90.75 75.33
CA THR A 492 -71.33 91.99 76.02
C THR A 492 -72.45 91.79 77.05
N ALA A 493 -72.14 92.28 78.26
CA ALA A 493 -72.97 92.68 79.40
C ALA A 493 -73.75 91.60 80.17
#